data_AF-A0A2R6F357-F1
#
_entry.id   AF-A0A2R6F357-F1
#
_cell.length_a   1.000
_cell.length_b   1.000
_cell.length_c   1.000
_cell.angle_alpha   90.00
_cell.angle_beta   90.00
_cell.angle_gamma   90.00
#
_symmetry.space_group_name_H-M   'P 1'
#
loop_
_entity.id
_entity.type
_entity.pdbx_description
1 polymer ?
#
loop_
_entity_poly.entity_id
_entity_poly.type
_entity_poly.pdbx_seq_one_letter_code
_entity_poly.pdbx_strand_id
1 'polypeptide(L)'
;PTAQQNITGSGVVVASADREIWTVAVPRSQLSLQGGATVVVGGVGWRETVRVDRSSWSVVGNDSVYSMSIARADGQSRTVYTSSPSTFDGRVAGRNLTLRPVDDGFEIAVRRNGDVVDRGPVPENTSSREIGGLTFERNRSRLYAAGNGTRVVVARAGN
;
A
#
# COMPACT_ATOMS: atom_id res chain seq x y z
N PRO A 1 -15.88 -12.23 16.94
CA PRO A 1 -16.30 -10.82 17.15
C PRO A 1 -16.05 -9.97 15.88
N THR A 2 -17.13 -9.48 15.28
CA THR A 2 -17.12 -8.81 13.98
C THR A 2 -17.05 -7.30 14.19
N ALA A 3 -15.85 -6.73 14.09
CA ALA A 3 -15.69 -5.29 14.05
C ALA A 3 -16.15 -4.78 12.67
N GLN A 4 -17.29 -4.10 12.60
CA GLN A 4 -17.77 -3.51 11.35
C GLN A 4 -17.04 -2.17 11.12
N GLN A 5 -15.98 -2.22 10.32
CA GLN A 5 -15.13 -1.08 10.01
C GLN A 5 -15.64 -0.42 8.72
N ASN A 6 -16.24 0.77 8.82
CA ASN A 6 -16.58 1.56 7.65
C ASN A 6 -15.36 2.38 7.23
N ILE A 7 -14.68 1.93 6.18
CA ILE A 7 -13.51 2.60 5.62
C ILE A 7 -13.93 3.21 4.28
N THR A 8 -14.25 4.50 4.29
CA THR A 8 -14.34 5.30 3.07
C THR A 8 -12.94 5.82 2.72
N GLY A 9 -12.64 6.02 1.44
CA GLY A 9 -11.32 6.44 0.93
C GLY A 9 -10.76 7.78 1.49
N SER A 10 -11.43 8.39 2.46
CA SER A 10 -11.19 9.69 3.08
C SER A 10 -10.62 9.62 4.52
N GLY A 11 -10.59 8.44 5.15
CA GLY A 11 -10.05 8.28 6.51
C GLY A 11 -10.32 6.89 7.09
N VAL A 12 -9.80 6.61 8.29
CA VAL A 12 -10.09 5.37 9.02
C VAL A 12 -11.03 5.69 10.17
N VAL A 13 -12.20 5.05 10.19
CA VAL A 13 -13.09 4.99 11.36
C VAL A 13 -12.88 3.63 12.01
N VAL A 14 -12.39 3.63 13.24
CA VAL A 14 -12.32 2.42 14.05
C VAL A 14 -13.63 2.27 14.82
N ALA A 15 -14.35 1.17 14.62
CA ALA A 15 -15.56 0.82 15.38
C ALA A 15 -15.48 -0.62 15.93
N SER A 16 -16.05 -0.86 17.11
CA SER A 16 -16.17 -2.18 17.76
C SER A 16 -17.64 -2.44 18.08
N ALA A 17 -18.19 -3.58 17.63
CA ALA A 17 -19.62 -3.86 17.71
C ALA A 17 -20.08 -4.42 19.07
N ASP A 18 -19.15 -4.84 19.94
CA ASP A 18 -19.51 -5.64 21.12
C ASP A 18 -19.72 -4.83 22.42
N ARG A 19 -19.26 -3.58 22.50
CA ARG A 19 -19.36 -2.74 23.71
C ARG A 19 -19.48 -1.27 23.32
N GLU A 20 -20.65 -0.70 23.61
CA GLU A 20 -21.15 0.62 23.24
C GLU A 20 -20.10 1.76 23.18
N ILE A 21 -19.89 2.26 21.94
CA ILE A 21 -19.29 3.55 21.48
C ILE A 21 -17.74 3.62 21.58
N TRP A 22 -16.90 3.96 20.57
CA TRP A 22 -16.79 5.19 19.74
C TRP A 22 -16.04 5.04 18.39
N THR A 23 -16.20 6.06 17.54
CA THR A 23 -15.54 6.33 16.25
C THR A 23 -14.39 7.33 16.42
N VAL A 24 -13.15 6.94 16.13
CA VAL A 24 -12.05 7.90 15.91
C VAL A 24 -11.76 7.96 14.42
N ALA A 25 -11.89 9.14 13.84
CA ALA A 25 -11.55 9.40 12.45
C ALA A 25 -10.10 9.87 12.35
N VAL A 26 -9.22 9.08 11.74
CA VAL A 26 -7.90 9.57 11.33
C VAL A 26 -8.03 10.19 9.94
N PRO A 27 -7.81 11.50 9.77
CA PRO A 27 -7.96 12.15 8.48
C PRO A 27 -6.87 11.70 7.49
N ARG A 28 -7.25 11.55 6.21
CA ARG A 28 -6.34 11.16 5.12
C ARG A 28 -5.10 12.05 5.01
N SER A 29 -5.22 13.34 5.27
CA SER A 29 -4.09 14.29 5.21
C SER A 29 -2.99 13.87 6.18
N GLN A 30 -3.34 13.51 7.41
CA GLN A 30 -2.38 13.02 8.40
C GLN A 30 -1.72 11.71 7.98
N LEU A 31 -2.49 10.73 7.50
CA LEU A 31 -1.95 9.46 7.00
C LEU A 31 -1.12 9.62 5.71
N SER A 32 -1.38 10.64 4.90
CA SER A 32 -0.56 10.96 3.70
C SER A 32 0.78 11.59 4.05
N LEU A 33 0.84 12.29 5.19
CA LEU A 33 2.02 13.03 5.60
C LEU A 33 2.93 12.21 6.52
N GLN A 34 2.34 11.41 7.41
CA GLN A 34 3.04 10.73 8.51
C GLN A 34 3.17 9.21 8.32
N GLY A 35 2.56 8.63 7.27
CA GLY A 35 2.60 7.19 7.01
C GLY A 35 1.79 6.33 8.00
N GLY A 36 1.31 6.88 9.10
CA GLY A 36 0.51 6.16 10.09
C GLY A 36 -0.06 7.06 11.18
N ALA A 37 -0.85 6.45 12.07
CA ALA A 37 -1.40 7.08 13.25
C ALA A 37 -1.64 6.05 14.35
N THR A 38 -1.40 6.44 15.60
CA THR A 38 -1.78 5.64 16.77
C THR A 38 -3.04 6.22 17.38
N VAL A 39 -4.05 5.38 17.55
CA VAL A 39 -5.33 5.76 18.15
C VAL A 39 -5.52 4.94 19.41
N VAL A 40 -5.78 5.63 20.53
CA VAL A 40 -6.25 4.98 21.74
C VAL A 40 -7.77 4.93 21.69
N VAL A 41 -8.33 3.74 21.66
CA VAL A 41 -9.77 3.48 21.79
C VAL A 41 -10.05 2.92 23.17
N GLY A 42 -11.21 3.23 23.75
CA GLY A 42 -11.54 2.73 25.07
C GLY A 42 -12.93 3.13 25.54
N GLY A 43 -13.36 2.49 26.62
CA GLY A 43 -14.61 2.76 27.33
C GLY A 43 -14.39 2.66 28.84
N VAL A 44 -15.48 2.65 29.61
CA VAL A 44 -15.36 2.49 31.07
C VAL A 44 -14.73 1.13 31.38
N GLY A 45 -13.58 1.16 32.07
CA GLY A 45 -12.87 -0.04 32.53
C GLY A 45 -11.86 -0.66 31.55
N TRP A 46 -11.67 -0.12 30.33
CA TRP A 46 -10.67 -0.62 29.40
C TRP A 46 -10.13 0.44 28.44
N ARG A 47 -8.90 0.20 27.96
CA ARG A 47 -8.23 0.98 26.91
C ARG A 47 -7.47 0.04 26.01
N GLU A 48 -7.48 0.30 24.72
CA GLU A 48 -6.74 -0.45 23.71
C GLU A 48 -6.06 0.53 22.74
N THR A 49 -4.83 0.21 22.36
CA THR A 49 -4.07 1.00 21.39
C THR A 49 -4.15 0.32 20.03
N VAL A 50 -4.65 1.05 19.05
CA VAL A 50 -4.78 0.61 17.66
C VAL A 50 -3.84 1.45 16.80
N ARG A 51 -2.93 0.79 16.09
CA ARG A 51 -2.04 1.41 15.12
C ARG A 51 -2.65 1.26 13.74
N VAL A 52 -2.72 2.38 13.02
CA VAL A 52 -3.11 2.44 11.62
C VAL A 52 -1.88 2.81 10.81
N ASP A 53 -1.52 1.98 9.85
CA ASP A 53 -0.42 2.25 8.93
C ASP A 53 -0.97 2.43 7.53
N ARG A 54 -0.43 3.40 6.81
CA ARG A 54 -0.66 3.58 5.39
C ARG A 54 0.65 3.43 4.65
N SER A 55 0.74 2.37 3.86
CA SER A 55 1.83 2.23 2.90
C SER A 55 1.38 2.76 1.54
N SER A 56 2.26 3.44 0.81
CA SER A 56 1.88 3.98 -0.50
C SER A 56 3.04 4.05 -1.48
N TRP A 57 2.68 4.12 -2.76
CA TRP A 57 3.58 4.35 -3.87
C TRP A 57 2.97 5.37 -4.84
N SER A 58 3.70 6.42 -5.13
CA SER A 58 3.40 7.34 -6.23
C SER A 58 3.96 6.78 -7.53
N VAL A 59 3.06 6.34 -8.42
CA VAL A 59 3.43 5.81 -9.74
C VAL A 59 3.73 6.98 -10.69
N VAL A 60 4.82 6.89 -11.43
CA VAL A 60 5.23 7.99 -12.31
C VAL A 60 4.24 8.14 -13.47
N GLY A 61 3.71 9.35 -13.65
CA GLY A 61 2.73 9.70 -14.66
C GLY A 61 1.27 9.45 -14.25
N ASN A 62 1.02 8.70 -13.18
CA ASN A 62 -0.33 8.23 -12.87
C ASN A 62 -0.65 8.33 -11.36
N ASP A 63 -1.82 7.82 -10.97
CA ASP A 63 -2.31 7.87 -9.59
C ASP A 63 -1.41 7.09 -8.62
N SER A 64 -1.41 7.52 -7.36
CA SER A 64 -0.72 6.78 -6.30
C SER A 64 -1.54 5.57 -5.86
N VAL A 65 -0.87 4.45 -5.62
CA VAL A 65 -1.47 3.27 -4.96
C VAL A 65 -1.16 3.28 -3.48
N TYR A 66 -2.07 2.76 -2.67
CA TYR A 66 -1.87 2.65 -1.24
C TYR A 66 -2.67 1.51 -0.64
N SER A 67 -2.17 1.00 0.49
CA SER A 67 -2.88 0.09 1.37
C SER A 67 -2.94 0.70 2.77
N MET A 68 -3.99 0.35 3.51
CA MET A 68 -4.09 0.69 4.92
C MET A 68 -4.17 -0.60 5.71
N SER A 69 -3.34 -0.71 6.74
CA SER A 69 -3.33 -1.84 7.66
C SER A 69 -3.56 -1.37 9.09
N ILE A 70 -4.13 -2.26 9.90
CA ILE A 70 -4.42 -2.00 11.30
C ILE A 70 -3.79 -3.10 12.14
N ALA A 71 -3.11 -2.71 13.21
CA ALA A 71 -2.57 -3.61 14.23
C ALA A 71 -3.08 -3.20 15.62
N ARG A 72 -3.46 -4.18 16.44
CA ARG A 72 -3.64 -3.99 17.90
C ARG A 72 -2.25 -3.99 18.54
N ALA A 73 -2.12 -3.41 19.74
CA ALA A 73 -0.84 -3.29 20.44
C ALA A 73 -0.02 -4.60 20.52
N ASP A 74 -0.71 -5.74 20.60
CA ASP A 74 -0.19 -7.10 20.69
C ASP A 74 -0.66 -8.02 19.55
N GLY A 75 -1.30 -7.45 18.52
CA GLY A 75 -1.93 -8.20 17.44
C GLY A 75 -1.14 -8.16 16.13
N GLN A 76 -1.41 -9.13 15.26
CA GLN A 76 -0.91 -9.10 13.88
C GLN A 76 -1.52 -7.92 13.11
N SER A 77 -0.70 -7.30 12.26
CA SER A 77 -1.18 -6.29 11.31
C SER A 77 -2.06 -6.96 10.26
N ARG A 78 -3.22 -6.36 9.96
CA ARG A 78 -4.11 -6.80 8.88
C ARG A 78 -4.37 -5.66 7.91
N THR A 79 -4.31 -5.94 6.61
CA THR A 79 -4.77 -4.99 5.60
C THR A 79 -6.29 -4.87 5.68
N VAL A 80 -6.78 -3.63 5.70
CA VAL A 80 -8.21 -3.32 5.85
C VAL A 80 -8.77 -2.57 4.65
N TYR A 81 -7.89 -2.03 3.81
CA TYR A 81 -8.26 -1.33 2.59
C TYR A 81 -7.09 -1.33 1.60
N THR A 82 -7.42 -1.47 0.32
CA THR A 82 -6.50 -1.33 -0.80
C THR A 82 -7.08 -0.36 -1.83
N SER A 83 -6.25 0.52 -2.38
CA SER A 83 -6.66 1.39 -3.49
C SER A 83 -6.81 0.61 -4.79
N SER A 84 -7.34 1.27 -5.81
CA SER A 84 -7.21 0.76 -7.18
C SER A 84 -5.74 0.62 -7.59
N PRO A 85 -5.40 -0.35 -8.45
CA PRO A 85 -4.11 -0.39 -9.15
C PRO A 85 -3.81 0.87 -9.95
N SER A 86 -2.52 1.13 -10.18
CA SER A 86 -2.08 2.23 -11.05
C SER A 86 -0.99 1.75 -12.00
N THR A 87 -1.01 2.24 -13.23
CA THR A 87 -0.09 1.83 -14.30
C THR A 87 0.90 2.93 -14.57
N PHE A 88 2.18 2.59 -14.64
CA PHE A 88 3.22 3.51 -15.09
C PHE A 88 2.88 3.96 -16.52
N ASP A 89 2.84 5.28 -16.75
CA ASP A 89 2.42 5.84 -18.04
C ASP A 89 3.38 5.49 -19.18
N GLY A 90 4.65 5.25 -18.85
CA GLY A 90 5.64 4.81 -19.82
C GLY A 90 5.64 3.30 -20.06
N ARG A 91 6.58 2.88 -20.90
CA ARG A 91 6.91 1.46 -21.11
C ARG A 91 8.40 1.25 -20.92
N VAL A 92 8.77 0.08 -20.39
CA VAL A 92 10.17 -0.34 -20.27
C VAL A 92 10.36 -1.59 -21.12
N ALA A 93 11.28 -1.54 -22.08
CA ALA A 93 11.49 -2.61 -23.05
C ALA A 93 10.19 -3.16 -23.67
N GLY A 94 9.28 -2.25 -24.08
CA GLY A 94 7.99 -2.59 -24.70
C GLY A 94 6.93 -3.19 -23.76
N ARG A 95 7.13 -3.15 -22.44
CA ARG A 95 6.20 -3.69 -21.44
C ARG A 95 5.53 -2.59 -20.63
N ASN A 96 4.29 -2.83 -20.25
CA ASN A 96 3.51 -1.99 -19.34
C ASN A 96 3.63 -2.54 -17.91
N LEU A 97 3.65 -1.64 -16.93
CA LEU A 97 3.88 -1.96 -15.53
C LEU A 97 2.71 -1.46 -14.71
N THR A 98 2.00 -2.35 -14.04
CA THR A 98 0.91 -1.98 -13.13
C THR A 98 1.31 -2.33 -11.71
N LEU A 99 1.33 -1.33 -10.83
CA LEU A 99 1.51 -1.52 -9.41
C LEU A 99 0.15 -1.77 -8.75
N ARG A 100 0.05 -2.81 -7.93
CA ARG A 100 -1.21 -3.24 -7.32
C ARG A 100 -1.01 -3.40 -5.80
N PRO A 101 -1.84 -2.77 -4.97
CA PRO A 101 -1.91 -3.14 -3.57
C PRO A 101 -2.54 -4.53 -3.44
N VAL A 102 -1.98 -5.37 -2.56
CA VAL A 102 -2.48 -6.71 -2.23
C VAL A 102 -2.59 -6.81 -0.70
N ASP A 103 -3.11 -7.94 -0.20
CA ASP A 103 -3.31 -8.13 1.24
C ASP A 103 -2.00 -7.99 2.03
N ASP A 104 -0.88 -8.42 1.44
CA ASP A 104 0.46 -8.26 2.00
C ASP A 104 1.33 -7.39 1.08
N GLY A 105 1.22 -6.07 1.26
CA GLY A 105 2.05 -5.09 0.58
C GLY A 105 1.59 -4.78 -0.85
N PHE A 106 2.52 -4.91 -1.81
CA PHE A 106 2.30 -4.50 -3.20
C PHE A 106 2.94 -5.50 -4.16
N GLU A 107 2.29 -5.72 -5.28
CA GLU A 107 2.81 -6.48 -6.40
C GLU A 107 2.94 -5.62 -7.66
N ILE A 108 3.82 -6.06 -8.55
CA ILE A 108 4.04 -5.51 -9.87
C ILE A 108 3.51 -6.54 -10.86
N ALA A 109 2.55 -6.13 -11.69
CA ALA A 109 2.09 -6.90 -12.83
C ALA A 109 2.71 -6.35 -14.11
N VAL A 110 3.44 -7.20 -14.83
CA VAL A 110 4.08 -6.85 -16.09
C VAL A 110 3.22 -7.35 -17.24
N ARG A 111 2.89 -6.46 -18.18
CA ARG A 111 2.13 -6.78 -19.38
C ARG A 111 2.93 -6.56 -20.65
N ARG A 112 2.69 -7.40 -21.64
CA ARG A 112 3.20 -7.25 -23.01
C ARG A 112 2.08 -7.56 -23.98
N ASN A 113 1.86 -6.67 -24.95
CA ASN A 113 0.81 -6.83 -25.98
C ASN A 113 -0.61 -7.03 -25.40
N GLY A 114 -0.89 -6.47 -24.22
CA GLY A 114 -2.19 -6.59 -23.54
C GLY A 114 -2.25 -7.70 -22.49
N ASP A 115 -1.43 -8.74 -22.63
CA ASP A 115 -1.44 -9.90 -21.73
C ASP A 115 -0.50 -9.72 -20.55
N VAL A 116 -0.89 -10.27 -19.39
CA VAL A 116 -0.01 -10.34 -18.22
C VAL A 116 1.00 -11.44 -18.46
N VAL A 117 2.28 -11.07 -18.53
CA VAL A 117 3.38 -12.02 -18.73
C VAL A 117 3.90 -12.57 -17.41
N ASP A 118 3.84 -11.76 -16.33
CA ASP A 118 4.30 -12.16 -15.01
C ASP A 118 3.79 -11.22 -13.92
N ARG A 119 3.82 -11.69 -12.67
CA ARG A 119 3.54 -10.90 -11.47
C ARG A 119 4.53 -11.26 -10.36
N GLY A 120 4.94 -10.27 -9.58
CA GLY A 120 5.76 -10.52 -8.40
C GLY A 120 5.66 -9.40 -7.39
N PRO A 121 6.03 -9.64 -6.12
CA PRO A 121 6.01 -8.61 -5.10
C PRO A 121 7.01 -7.50 -5.44
N VAL A 122 6.71 -6.28 -5.00
CA VAL A 122 7.68 -5.20 -5.00
C VAL A 122 8.91 -5.65 -4.18
N PRO A 123 10.15 -5.47 -4.68
CA PRO A 123 11.34 -5.84 -3.93
C PRO A 123 11.38 -5.16 -2.55
N GLU A 124 11.97 -5.86 -1.59
CA GLU A 124 12.33 -5.29 -0.31
C GLU A 124 13.29 -4.11 -0.50
N ASN A 125 13.42 -3.27 0.53
CA ASN A 125 14.31 -2.12 0.45
C ASN A 125 15.77 -2.55 0.22
N THR A 126 16.46 -1.90 -0.71
CA THR A 126 17.85 -2.20 -1.11
C THR A 126 17.98 -3.60 -1.70
N SER A 127 16.95 -4.07 -2.41
CA SER A 127 16.96 -5.36 -3.11
C SER A 127 16.43 -5.22 -4.53
N SER A 128 16.59 -6.27 -5.31
CA SER A 128 16.06 -6.35 -6.67
C SER A 128 15.43 -7.71 -6.95
N ARG A 129 14.54 -7.76 -7.93
CA ARG A 129 13.86 -8.96 -8.39
C ARG A 129 13.56 -8.85 -9.88
N GLU A 130 13.65 -9.96 -10.59
CA GLU A 130 13.19 -10.04 -11.97
C GLU A 130 11.71 -10.42 -12.04
N ILE A 131 10.94 -9.69 -12.86
CA ILE A 131 9.52 -9.95 -13.10
C ILE A 131 9.25 -9.70 -14.58
N GLY A 132 8.76 -10.71 -15.30
CA GLY A 132 8.33 -10.57 -16.70
C GLY A 132 9.45 -10.14 -17.66
N GLY A 133 10.69 -10.50 -17.37
CA GLY A 133 11.89 -10.14 -18.14
C GLY A 133 12.32 -8.67 -17.96
N LEU A 134 11.97 -8.07 -16.84
CA LEU A 134 12.47 -6.77 -16.37
C LEU A 134 13.05 -6.91 -14.98
N THR A 135 14.13 -6.20 -14.70
CA THR A 135 14.70 -6.11 -13.36
C THR A 135 14.07 -4.93 -12.62
N PHE A 136 13.43 -5.22 -11.49
CA PHE A 136 12.93 -4.22 -10.56
C PHE A 136 13.90 -4.08 -9.40
N GLU A 137 14.33 -2.86 -9.11
CA GLU A 137 15.25 -2.57 -8.01
C GLU A 137 14.63 -1.51 -7.12
N ARG A 138 14.53 -1.80 -5.83
CA ARG A 138 14.12 -0.81 -4.84
C ARG A 138 15.34 -0.29 -4.11
N ASN A 139 15.55 1.01 -4.18
CA ASN A 139 16.57 1.72 -3.41
C ASN A 139 15.89 2.81 -2.58
N ARG A 140 15.78 2.56 -1.27
CA ARG A 140 15.04 3.40 -0.32
C ARG A 140 13.60 3.61 -0.80
N SER A 141 13.25 4.85 -1.08
CA SER A 141 11.93 5.23 -1.56
C SER A 141 11.77 5.14 -3.08
N ARG A 142 12.78 4.75 -3.85
CA ARG A 142 12.69 4.72 -5.31
C ARG A 142 12.61 3.29 -5.83
N LEU A 143 11.61 3.03 -6.67
CA LEU A 143 11.50 1.79 -7.44
C LEU A 143 11.93 2.07 -8.88
N TYR A 144 12.96 1.35 -9.30
CA TYR A 144 13.47 1.38 -10.66
C TYR A 144 12.99 0.14 -11.42
N ALA A 145 12.76 0.30 -12.71
CA ALA A 145 12.60 -0.80 -13.65
C ALA A 145 13.68 -0.68 -14.72
N ALA A 146 14.31 -1.81 -15.06
CA ALA A 146 15.36 -1.89 -16.06
C ALA A 146 15.09 -2.99 -17.08
N GLY A 147 15.42 -2.72 -18.34
CA GLY A 147 15.33 -3.64 -19.46
C GLY A 147 15.93 -3.03 -20.72
N ASN A 148 16.58 -3.85 -21.57
CA ASN A 148 17.24 -3.43 -22.82
C ASN A 148 18.18 -2.22 -22.65
N GLY A 149 19.02 -2.23 -21.61
CA GLY A 149 19.97 -1.15 -21.33
C GLY A 149 19.35 0.17 -20.83
N THR A 150 18.02 0.22 -20.66
CA THR A 150 17.31 1.37 -20.10
C THR A 150 16.97 1.11 -18.64
N ARG A 151 17.16 2.10 -17.76
CA ARG A 151 16.74 2.08 -16.36
C ARG A 151 16.02 3.37 -16.01
N VAL A 152 14.80 3.26 -15.50
CA VAL A 152 13.96 4.43 -15.16
C VAL A 152 13.31 4.26 -13.79
N VAL A 153 13.02 5.38 -13.13
CA VAL A 153 12.18 5.38 -11.92
C VAL A 153 10.73 5.21 -12.36
N VAL A 154 10.05 4.21 -11.80
CA VAL A 154 8.65 3.90 -12.14
C VAL A 154 7.68 4.23 -11.01
N ALA A 155 8.17 4.23 -9.76
CA ALA A 155 7.38 4.64 -8.61
C ALA A 155 8.26 5.15 -7.47
N ARG A 156 7.66 5.91 -6.55
CA ARG A 156 8.28 6.35 -5.30
C ARG A 156 7.43 5.96 -4.11
N ALA A 157 8.01 5.31 -3.11
CA ALA A 157 7.33 5.02 -1.86
C ALA A 157 6.99 6.34 -1.15
N GLY A 158 5.76 6.43 -0.63
CA GLY A 158 5.37 7.49 0.29
C GLY A 158 6.01 7.30 1.66
N ASN A 159 5.94 8.36 2.46
CA ASN A 159 6.35 8.32 3.88
C ASN A 159 5.38 7.50 4.71
#